data_AF-A0A7Y3N8C8-F1
#
_entry.id   AF-A0A7Y3N8C8-F1
#
_cell.length_a   1.000
_cell.length_b   1.000
_cell.length_c   1.000
_cell.angle_alpha   90.00
_cell.angle_beta   90.00
_cell.angle_gamma   90.00
#
_symmetry.space_group_name_H-M   'P 1'
#
loop_
_entity.id
_entity.type
_entity.pdbx_description
1 polymer ?
#
loop_
_entity_poly.entity_id
_entity_poly.type
_entity_poly.pdbx_seq_one_letter_code
_entity_poly.pdbx_strand_id
1 'polypeptide(L)'
;MRQRAAVRYLLLCVGLGFYMARLQACEFQVQGLSDTESTRLKASVEYLLPRKNAPWDDERRQQVSEAAQLTMQTLGYYHAEVSFSQESESCLMQIKPGQPILVHGMSFVVQGQARDDEAFHALSSALPFKVGDVLDQSIYEKFKASVDNLARAHGYFDARWVERVIHLNQDNNTATISMQFDSGERYRLGAVSFKTPPVSKLLLHHLVPFKPGTPYDASLIMQLNKNLLDSHYFKSVEVLAPQEAAVQHEIPVQVNLVVGKRNNMAVGLGYATDIGPRVSANWSRPLLTQDGHSVAIDTQFSPIQSSIQATYNIPLSNPQL
;
A
#
# COMPACT_ATOMS: atom_id res chain seq x y z
N MET A 1 -47.19 -86.54 -27.13
CA MET A 1 -45.92 -87.24 -27.45
C MET A 1 -45.21 -86.49 -28.57
N ARG A 2 -43.93 -86.11 -28.34
CA ARG A 2 -42.84 -85.81 -29.30
C ARG A 2 -43.13 -84.86 -30.48
N GLN A 3 -42.29 -83.96 -30.96
CA GLN A 3 -40.97 -83.37 -30.67
C GLN A 3 -40.77 -82.35 -31.83
N ARG A 4 -39.88 -81.36 -31.65
CA ARG A 4 -39.08 -80.60 -32.65
C ARG A 4 -39.15 -79.10 -32.35
N ALA A 5 -38.10 -78.29 -32.46
CA ALA A 5 -36.65 -78.42 -32.50
C ALA A 5 -36.16 -76.95 -32.44
N ALA A 6 -35.04 -76.71 -31.76
CA ALA A 6 -34.46 -75.40 -31.54
C ALA A 6 -33.68 -74.89 -32.76
N VAL A 7 -33.61 -73.57 -32.97
CA VAL A 7 -32.39 -72.78 -33.30
C VAL A 7 -32.67 -71.30 -32.93
N ARG A 8 -31.86 -70.70 -32.06
CA ARG A 8 -31.80 -69.24 -31.85
C ARG A 8 -30.33 -68.81 -31.81
N TYR A 9 -30.01 -67.82 -32.64
CA TYR A 9 -28.66 -67.32 -32.90
C TYR A 9 -28.02 -66.65 -31.67
N LEU A 10 -26.73 -66.94 -31.52
CA LEU A 10 -25.79 -66.37 -30.55
C LEU A 10 -25.28 -65.02 -31.11
N LEU A 11 -25.49 -63.91 -30.38
CA LEU A 11 -24.85 -62.61 -30.65
C LEU A 11 -23.96 -62.27 -29.45
N LEU A 12 -22.64 -62.43 -29.63
CA LEU A 12 -21.60 -61.99 -28.69
C LEU A 12 -21.43 -60.47 -28.83
N CYS A 13 -21.87 -59.71 -27.83
CA CYS A 13 -21.42 -58.34 -27.61
C CYS A 13 -20.26 -58.35 -26.60
N VAL A 14 -19.04 -58.17 -27.10
CA VAL A 14 -17.85 -57.91 -26.29
C VAL A 14 -17.93 -56.47 -25.78
N GLY A 15 -18.26 -56.31 -24.50
CA GLY A 15 -18.20 -55.02 -23.82
C GLY A 15 -16.75 -54.62 -23.56
N LEU A 16 -16.22 -53.70 -24.38
CA LEU A 16 -15.04 -52.92 -24.00
C LEU A 16 -15.45 -51.98 -22.87
N GLY A 17 -15.10 -52.36 -21.64
CA GLY A 17 -15.16 -51.47 -20.48
C GLY A 17 -14.14 -50.35 -20.63
N PHE A 18 -14.57 -49.22 -21.19
CA PHE A 18 -13.89 -47.95 -21.01
C PHE A 18 -13.99 -47.57 -19.52
N TYR A 19 -12.95 -47.86 -18.75
CA TYR A 19 -12.73 -47.24 -17.45
C TYR A 19 -12.42 -45.75 -17.69
N MET A 20 -13.46 -44.92 -17.83
CA MET A 20 -13.31 -43.48 -17.64
C MET A 20 -13.10 -43.25 -16.15
N ALA A 21 -11.84 -43.08 -15.75
CA ALA A 21 -11.52 -42.45 -14.47
C ALA A 21 -12.13 -41.04 -14.49
N ARG A 22 -13.24 -40.86 -13.77
CA ARG A 22 -13.79 -39.52 -13.52
C ARG A 22 -12.82 -38.78 -12.62
N LEU A 23 -12.05 -37.86 -13.19
CA LEU A 23 -11.27 -36.89 -12.44
C LEU A 23 -12.25 -35.90 -11.79
N GLN A 24 -12.56 -36.12 -10.51
CA GLN A 24 -13.42 -35.25 -9.72
C GLN A 24 -12.64 -34.01 -9.26
N ALA A 25 -13.28 -32.83 -9.37
CA ALA A 25 -12.73 -31.57 -8.92
C ALA A 25 -12.76 -31.51 -7.39
N CYS A 26 -11.62 -31.22 -6.76
CA CYS A 26 -11.51 -31.17 -5.30
C CYS A 26 -11.79 -29.77 -4.75
N GLU A 27 -12.78 -29.66 -3.87
CA GLU A 27 -12.95 -28.47 -3.03
C GLU A 27 -11.99 -28.54 -1.84
N PHE A 28 -11.10 -27.54 -1.71
CA PHE A 28 -10.06 -27.51 -0.67
C PHE A 28 -10.54 -26.85 0.62
N GLN A 29 -10.55 -27.63 1.69
CA GLN A 29 -10.78 -27.15 3.04
C GLN A 29 -9.50 -27.27 3.87
N VAL A 30 -9.26 -26.29 4.74
CA VAL A 30 -8.14 -26.29 5.69
C VAL A 30 -8.74 -26.48 7.08
N GLN A 31 -8.20 -27.44 7.84
CA GLN A 31 -8.59 -27.71 9.23
C GLN A 31 -7.36 -27.68 10.14
N GLY A 32 -7.57 -27.30 11.40
CA GLY A 32 -6.54 -27.28 12.45
C GLY A 32 -5.84 -25.94 12.67
N LEU A 33 -6.36 -24.87 12.05
CA LEU A 33 -5.88 -23.49 12.20
C LEU A 33 -7.04 -22.56 12.54
N SER A 34 -6.74 -21.36 13.07
CA SER A 34 -7.74 -20.29 13.19
C SER A 34 -8.23 -19.83 11.81
N ASP A 35 -9.36 -19.11 11.76
CA ASP A 35 -9.92 -18.60 10.51
C ASP A 35 -8.92 -17.72 9.74
N THR A 36 -8.21 -16.85 10.45
CA THR A 36 -7.24 -15.92 9.85
C THR A 36 -6.01 -16.64 9.29
N GLU A 37 -5.46 -17.61 10.02
CA GLU A 37 -4.35 -18.45 9.57
C GLU A 37 -4.77 -19.33 8.38
N SER A 38 -5.99 -19.88 8.43
CA SER A 38 -6.57 -20.68 7.34
C SER A 38 -6.71 -19.86 6.05
N THR A 39 -7.18 -18.61 6.13
CA THR A 39 -7.27 -17.73 4.95
C THR A 39 -5.89 -17.45 4.36
N ARG A 40 -4.88 -17.16 5.19
CA ARG A 40 -3.50 -16.91 4.72
C ARG A 40 -2.91 -18.15 4.07
N LEU A 41 -3.08 -19.33 4.68
CA LEU A 41 -2.61 -20.58 4.12
C LEU A 41 -3.28 -20.88 2.78
N LYS A 42 -4.61 -20.79 2.70
CA LYS A 42 -5.36 -21.01 1.45
C LYS A 42 -4.88 -20.10 0.33
N ALA A 43 -4.72 -18.79 0.59
CA ALA A 43 -4.21 -17.85 -0.39
C ALA A 43 -2.79 -18.19 -0.88
N SER A 44 -1.93 -18.70 0.00
CA SER A 44 -0.55 -19.07 -0.37
C SER A 44 -0.46 -20.28 -1.28
N VAL A 45 -1.39 -21.23 -1.17
CA VAL A 45 -1.36 -22.48 -1.94
C VAL A 45 -2.33 -22.47 -3.13
N GLU A 46 -3.21 -21.47 -3.23
CA GLU A 46 -4.29 -21.40 -4.23
C GLU A 46 -3.81 -21.62 -5.66
N TYR A 47 -2.66 -21.06 -6.03
CA TYR A 47 -2.10 -21.19 -7.38
C TYR A 47 -1.60 -22.60 -7.71
N LEU A 48 -1.30 -23.41 -6.69
CA LEU A 48 -0.89 -24.81 -6.80
C LEU A 48 -2.07 -25.77 -6.75
N LEU A 49 -3.24 -25.31 -6.28
CA LEU A 49 -4.42 -26.14 -6.22
C LEU A 49 -4.90 -26.50 -7.63
N PRO A 50 -5.31 -27.75 -7.86
CA PRO A 50 -5.76 -28.20 -9.17
C PRO A 50 -6.97 -27.38 -9.62
N ARG A 51 -6.89 -26.82 -10.83
CA ARG A 51 -8.09 -26.29 -11.51
C ARG A 51 -9.04 -27.44 -11.82
N LYS A 52 -10.31 -27.11 -12.11
CA LYS A 52 -11.35 -28.08 -12.48
C LYS A 52 -10.81 -29.06 -13.55
N ASN A 53 -10.83 -30.35 -13.24
CA ASN A 53 -10.34 -31.49 -14.06
C ASN A 53 -8.81 -31.71 -14.12
N ALA A 54 -8.00 -31.07 -13.27
CA ALA A 54 -6.57 -31.40 -13.14
C ALA A 54 -6.33 -32.59 -12.18
N PRO A 55 -5.36 -33.49 -12.47
CA PRO A 55 -5.05 -34.63 -11.60
C PRO A 55 -4.57 -34.21 -10.20
N TRP A 56 -4.95 -34.95 -9.18
CA TRP A 56 -4.44 -34.79 -7.80
C TRP A 56 -3.44 -35.93 -7.49
N ASP A 57 -2.29 -35.87 -8.17
CA ASP A 57 -1.22 -36.86 -8.07
C ASP A 57 -0.31 -36.62 -6.85
N ASP A 58 0.64 -37.53 -6.62
CA ASP A 58 1.59 -37.43 -5.51
C ASP A 58 2.53 -36.21 -5.65
N GLU A 59 2.93 -35.88 -6.88
CA GLU A 59 3.82 -34.73 -7.15
C GLU A 59 3.15 -33.40 -6.78
N ARG A 60 1.91 -33.18 -7.21
CA ARG A 60 1.16 -31.98 -6.87
C ARG A 60 0.86 -31.91 -5.36
N ARG A 61 0.56 -33.05 -4.72
CA ARG A 61 0.42 -33.13 -3.26
C ARG A 61 1.69 -32.71 -2.54
N GLN A 62 2.85 -33.15 -3.03
CA GLN A 62 4.14 -32.76 -2.47
C GLN A 62 4.38 -31.25 -2.63
N GLN A 63 4.16 -30.68 -3.82
CA GLN A 63 4.31 -29.23 -4.05
C GLN A 63 3.42 -28.39 -3.13
N VAL A 64 2.16 -28.79 -2.97
CA VAL A 64 1.22 -28.12 -2.07
C VAL A 64 1.64 -28.29 -0.61
N SER A 65 2.14 -29.47 -0.22
CA SER A 65 2.66 -29.72 1.13
C SER A 65 3.86 -28.82 1.45
N GLU A 66 4.82 -28.71 0.55
CA GLU A 66 6.01 -27.87 0.71
C GLU A 66 5.63 -26.39 0.82
N ALA A 67 4.74 -25.91 -0.05
CA ALA A 67 4.23 -24.55 0.02
C ALA A 67 3.47 -24.28 1.33
N ALA A 68 2.63 -25.22 1.77
CA ALA A 68 1.91 -25.11 3.03
C ALA A 68 2.87 -25.06 4.22
N GLN A 69 3.90 -25.91 4.26
CA GLN A 69 4.93 -25.91 5.30
C GLN A 69 5.70 -24.58 5.34
N LEU A 70 6.09 -24.03 4.18
CA LEU A 70 6.74 -22.72 4.11
C LEU A 70 5.83 -21.62 4.67
N THR A 71 4.55 -21.60 4.32
CA THR A 71 3.60 -20.64 4.88
C THR A 71 3.45 -20.80 6.40
N MET A 72 3.37 -22.03 6.90
CA MET A 72 3.32 -22.28 8.34
C MET A 72 4.57 -21.78 9.07
N GLN A 73 5.76 -21.89 8.47
CA GLN A 73 6.99 -21.32 9.01
C GLN A 73 6.93 -19.78 9.10
N THR A 74 6.32 -19.10 8.12
CA THR A 74 6.12 -17.64 8.18
C THR A 74 5.21 -17.20 9.33
N LEU A 75 4.30 -18.08 9.76
CA LEU A 75 3.40 -17.90 10.90
C LEU A 75 3.99 -18.38 12.23
N GLY A 76 5.25 -18.83 12.23
CA GLY A 76 5.96 -19.27 13.43
C GLY A 76 5.84 -20.76 13.74
N TYR A 77 5.21 -21.57 12.89
CA TYR A 77 5.00 -23.01 13.11
C TYR A 77 5.98 -23.84 12.27
N TYR A 78 7.18 -24.08 12.82
CA TYR A 78 8.25 -24.79 12.12
C TYR A 78 8.10 -26.32 12.14
N HIS A 79 7.32 -26.84 13.08
CA HIS A 79 7.03 -28.27 13.22
C HIS A 79 5.64 -28.63 12.70
N ALA A 80 5.10 -27.85 11.75
CA ALA A 80 3.78 -28.09 11.20
C ALA A 80 3.75 -29.35 10.33
N GLU A 81 2.81 -30.25 10.62
CA GLU A 81 2.53 -31.42 9.80
C GLU A 81 1.37 -31.12 8.84
N VAL A 82 1.55 -31.48 7.57
CA VAL A 82 0.53 -31.35 6.52
C VAL A 82 0.12 -32.75 6.08
N SER A 83 -1.17 -33.05 6.17
CA SER A 83 -1.73 -34.30 5.68
C SER A 83 -2.95 -34.05 4.82
N PHE A 84 -3.18 -34.94 3.85
CA PHE A 84 -4.31 -34.86 2.94
C PHE A 84 -5.23 -36.06 3.15
N SER A 85 -6.53 -35.83 3.27
CA SER A 85 -7.55 -36.87 3.13
C SER A 85 -8.44 -36.56 1.94
N GLN A 86 -8.88 -37.62 1.25
CA GLN A 86 -9.78 -37.51 0.11
C GLN A 86 -11.08 -38.25 0.45
N GLU A 87 -12.18 -37.50 0.56
CA GLU A 87 -13.51 -38.05 0.78
C GLU A 87 -14.40 -37.69 -0.40
N SER A 88 -14.70 -38.71 -1.24
CA SER A 88 -15.53 -38.57 -2.45
C SER A 88 -15.09 -37.43 -3.37
N GLU A 89 -15.77 -36.28 -3.34
CA GLU A 89 -15.48 -35.09 -4.17
C GLU A 89 -14.70 -33.99 -3.43
N SER A 90 -14.24 -34.24 -2.20
CA SER A 90 -13.51 -33.26 -1.38
C SER A 90 -12.07 -33.69 -1.11
N CYS A 91 -11.14 -32.75 -1.28
CA CYS A 91 -9.76 -32.92 -0.82
C CYS A 91 -9.59 -32.05 0.43
N LEU A 92 -9.44 -32.69 1.58
CA LEU A 92 -9.22 -32.00 2.85
C LEU A 92 -7.72 -31.91 3.14
N MET A 93 -7.23 -30.68 3.35
CA MET A 93 -5.88 -30.41 3.85
C MET A 93 -5.97 -30.22 5.36
N GLN A 94 -5.43 -31.17 6.10
CA GLN A 94 -5.34 -31.12 7.56
C GLN A 94 -3.97 -30.61 7.95
N ILE A 95 -3.94 -29.58 8.80
CA ILE A 95 -2.72 -28.99 9.32
C ILE A 95 -2.67 -29.25 10.81
N LYS A 96 -1.58 -29.83 11.29
CA LYS A 96 -1.25 -29.83 12.71
C LYS A 96 -0.12 -28.84 12.94
N PRO A 97 -0.40 -27.63 13.44
CA PRO A 97 0.59 -26.56 13.52
C PRO A 97 1.79 -26.89 14.45
N GLY A 98 1.57 -27.72 15.48
CA GLY A 98 2.60 -27.97 16.49
C GLY A 98 2.77 -26.79 17.45
N GLN A 99 3.90 -26.74 18.17
CA GLN A 99 4.21 -25.59 19.04
C GLN A 99 4.73 -24.41 18.20
N PRO A 100 4.19 -23.20 18.41
CA PRO A 100 4.72 -22.02 17.75
C PRO A 100 6.08 -21.63 18.33
N ILE A 101 6.91 -21.02 17.50
CA ILE A 101 8.08 -20.27 17.94
C ILE A 101 7.62 -19.00 18.65
N LEU A 102 8.00 -18.85 19.91
CA LEU A 102 7.69 -17.67 20.72
C LEU A 102 8.85 -16.67 20.72
N VAL A 103 8.54 -15.39 20.63
CA VAL A 103 9.55 -14.33 20.73
C VAL A 103 10.05 -14.25 22.17
N HIS A 104 11.33 -14.52 22.37
CA HIS A 104 12.01 -14.39 23.65
C HIS A 104 12.44 -12.94 23.92
N GLY A 105 12.71 -12.17 22.86
CA GLY A 105 13.05 -10.77 22.96
C GLY A 105 13.28 -10.14 21.59
N MET A 106 13.11 -8.82 21.53
CA MET A 106 13.44 -8.00 20.37
C MET A 106 14.27 -6.81 20.83
N SER A 107 15.36 -6.55 20.11
CA SER A 107 16.16 -5.34 20.25
C SER A 107 16.20 -4.58 18.93
N PHE A 108 16.03 -3.26 19.01
CA PHE A 108 16.16 -2.36 17.89
C PHE A 108 17.01 -1.16 18.32
N VAL A 109 18.18 -1.01 17.71
CA VAL A 109 19.15 0.04 18.03
C VAL A 109 19.31 0.96 16.84
N VAL A 110 19.10 2.26 17.07
CA VAL A 110 19.29 3.32 16.06
C VAL A 110 20.61 4.03 16.32
N GLN A 111 21.41 4.18 15.25
CA GLN A 111 22.67 4.92 15.21
C GLN A 111 22.59 6.06 14.18
N GLY A 112 23.60 6.94 14.19
CA GLY A 112 23.62 8.15 13.38
C GLY A 112 22.71 9.24 13.95
N GLN A 113 22.37 10.23 13.14
CA GLN A 113 21.59 11.40 13.59
C GLN A 113 20.13 11.08 13.92
N ALA A 114 19.56 10.00 13.37
CA ALA A 114 18.20 9.56 13.72
C ALA A 114 18.06 9.09 15.17
N ARG A 115 19.18 8.90 15.89
CA ARG A 115 19.14 8.60 17.32
C ARG A 115 18.45 9.69 18.13
N ASP A 116 18.53 10.94 17.67
CA ASP A 116 17.93 12.09 18.35
C ASP A 116 16.65 12.58 17.64
N ASP A 117 16.09 11.77 16.72
CA ASP A 117 14.87 12.06 15.97
C ASP A 117 13.63 11.51 16.72
N GLU A 118 12.66 12.39 17.00
CA GLU A 118 11.46 12.06 17.77
C GLU A 118 10.65 10.90 17.15
N ALA A 119 10.57 10.83 15.82
CA ALA A 119 9.82 9.76 15.17
C ALA A 119 10.51 8.39 15.32
N PHE A 120 11.85 8.36 15.32
CA PHE A 120 12.62 7.15 15.59
C PHE A 120 12.56 6.76 17.07
N HIS A 121 12.49 7.72 17.99
CA HIS A 121 12.21 7.46 19.40
C HIS A 121 10.85 6.80 19.60
N ALA A 122 9.80 7.31 18.94
CA ALA A 122 8.47 6.73 18.99
C ALA A 122 8.46 5.29 18.45
N LEU A 123 9.15 5.06 17.32
CA LEU A 123 9.26 3.73 16.71
C LEU A 123 10.03 2.74 17.62
N SER A 124 11.11 3.20 18.26
CA SER A 124 11.90 2.38 19.21
C SER A 124 11.14 2.07 20.50
N SER A 125 10.19 2.92 20.89
CA SER A 125 9.36 2.73 22.08
C SER A 125 8.15 1.82 21.84
N ALA A 126 7.78 1.61 20.56
CA ALA A 126 6.61 0.83 20.15
C ALA A 126 7.03 -0.37 19.29
N LEU A 127 7.93 -1.20 19.83
CA LEU A 127 8.35 -2.43 19.15
C LEU A 127 7.16 -3.37 18.90
N PRO A 128 7.11 -4.03 17.74
CA PRO A 128 5.95 -4.81 17.32
C PRO A 128 5.82 -6.17 18.01
N PHE A 129 6.87 -6.62 18.72
CA PHE A 129 6.88 -7.88 19.45
C PHE A 129 7.14 -7.65 20.93
N LYS A 130 6.41 -8.37 21.76
CA LYS A 130 6.64 -8.54 23.19
C LYS A 130 7.13 -9.97 23.47
N VAL A 131 7.74 -10.15 24.63
CA VAL A 131 8.14 -11.48 25.10
C VAL A 131 6.90 -12.38 25.23
N GLY A 132 6.94 -13.55 24.60
CA GLY A 132 5.86 -14.52 24.57
C GLY A 132 4.93 -14.42 23.36
N ASP A 133 5.06 -13.41 22.51
CA ASP A 133 4.30 -13.33 21.27
C ASP A 133 4.70 -14.46 20.30
N VAL A 134 3.76 -14.96 19.49
CA VAL A 134 4.08 -15.89 18.40
C VAL A 134 4.85 -15.15 17.31
N LEU A 135 5.94 -15.74 16.83
CA LEU A 135 6.71 -15.18 15.72
C LEU A 135 5.88 -15.16 14.43
N ASP A 136 5.57 -13.96 13.92
CA ASP A 136 4.99 -13.75 12.59
C ASP A 136 5.97 -12.94 11.74
N GLN A 137 6.58 -13.57 10.73
CA GLN A 137 7.58 -12.92 9.87
C GLN A 137 7.00 -11.71 9.12
N SER A 138 5.69 -11.66 8.86
CA SER A 138 5.06 -10.52 8.20
C SER A 138 5.07 -9.26 9.07
N ILE A 139 5.01 -9.41 10.40
CA ILE A 139 5.10 -8.30 11.35
C ILE A 139 6.52 -7.74 11.36
N TYR A 140 7.52 -8.61 11.38
CA TYR A 140 8.93 -8.24 11.29
C TYR A 140 9.23 -7.46 9.99
N GLU A 141 8.77 -7.96 8.84
CA GLU A 141 8.98 -7.31 7.55
C GLU A 141 8.28 -5.95 7.45
N LYS A 142 7.06 -5.81 8.00
CA LYS A 142 6.35 -4.54 8.08
C LYS A 142 7.09 -3.51 8.94
N PHE A 143 7.66 -3.92 10.07
CA PHE A 143 8.44 -3.05 10.93
C PHE A 143 9.74 -2.59 10.26
N LYS A 144 10.45 -3.50 9.58
CA LYS A 144 11.62 -3.14 8.77
C LYS A 144 11.25 -2.10 7.69
N ALA A 145 10.14 -2.32 6.98
CA ALA A 145 9.65 -1.39 5.98
C ALA A 145 9.23 -0.03 6.58
N SER A 146 8.66 0.01 7.79
CA SER A 146 8.31 1.28 8.44
C SER A 146 9.55 2.09 8.83
N VAL A 147 10.62 1.44 9.30
CA VAL A 147 11.92 2.07 9.55
C VAL A 147 12.51 2.65 8.25
N ASP A 148 12.53 1.86 7.17
CA ASP A 148 13.05 2.30 5.87
C ASP A 148 12.25 3.49 5.30
N ASN A 149 10.92 3.45 5.44
CA ASN A 149 10.03 4.53 5.01
C ASN A 149 10.25 5.79 5.83
N LEU A 150 10.40 5.67 7.16
CA LEU A 150 10.66 6.81 8.04
C LEU A 150 12.00 7.46 7.72
N ALA A 151 13.04 6.65 7.49
CA ALA A 151 14.35 7.13 7.07
C ALA A 151 14.27 7.99 5.80
N ARG A 152 13.61 7.47 4.75
CA ARG A 152 13.40 8.22 3.50
C ARG A 152 12.55 9.48 3.70
N ALA A 153 11.49 9.41 4.50
CA ALA A 153 10.60 10.54 4.75
C ALA A 153 11.33 11.69 5.46
N HIS A 154 12.21 11.38 6.40
CA HIS A 154 12.99 12.36 7.16
C HIS A 154 14.35 12.69 6.52
N GLY A 155 14.66 12.11 5.35
CA GLY A 155 15.85 12.42 4.56
C GLY A 155 17.16 11.83 5.09
N TYR A 156 17.10 10.67 5.73
CA TYR A 156 18.25 9.82 6.02
C TYR A 156 18.53 8.92 4.81
N PHE A 157 18.99 9.50 3.71
CA PHE A 157 19.10 8.78 2.44
C PHE A 157 20.29 7.81 2.35
N ASP A 158 21.30 7.99 3.20
CA ASP A 158 22.45 7.09 3.31
C ASP A 158 22.23 5.98 4.35
N ALA A 159 21.02 5.88 4.88
CA ALA A 159 20.70 4.94 5.94
C ALA A 159 20.80 3.48 5.50
N ARG A 160 21.23 2.61 6.41
CA ARG A 160 21.46 1.19 6.14
C ARG A 160 21.21 0.32 7.37
N TRP A 161 20.82 -0.92 7.11
CA TRP A 161 20.77 -1.97 8.13
C TRP A 161 22.18 -2.48 8.41
N VAL A 162 22.63 -2.34 9.66
CA VAL A 162 23.86 -2.97 10.16
C VAL A 162 23.56 -4.42 10.56
N GLU A 163 22.42 -4.65 11.20
CA GLU A 163 21.94 -5.96 11.61
C GLU A 163 20.43 -6.06 11.41
N ARG A 164 19.95 -7.22 10.96
CA ARG A 164 18.53 -7.52 10.74
C ARG A 164 18.28 -9.04 10.77
N VAL A 165 18.49 -9.65 11.94
CA VAL A 165 18.52 -11.11 12.09
C VAL A 165 17.44 -11.59 13.06
N ILE A 166 16.83 -12.73 12.71
CA ILE A 166 15.98 -13.52 13.60
C ILE A 166 16.76 -14.78 13.97
N HIS A 167 17.17 -14.89 15.23
CA HIS A 167 17.84 -16.07 15.76
C HIS A 167 16.78 -17.07 16.24
N LEU A 168 16.60 -18.15 15.50
CA LEU A 168 15.66 -19.23 15.82
C LEU A 168 16.35 -20.30 16.67
N ASN A 169 15.68 -20.72 17.74
CA ASN A 169 16.02 -21.88 18.54
C ASN A 169 14.83 -22.85 18.50
N GLN A 170 14.92 -23.87 17.65
CA GLN A 170 13.85 -24.86 17.45
C GLN A 170 13.73 -25.82 18.64
N ASP A 171 14.84 -26.13 19.33
CA ASP A 171 14.82 -27.03 20.49
C ASP A 171 13.94 -26.47 21.62
N ASN A 172 14.00 -25.15 21.81
CA ASN A 172 13.23 -24.44 22.84
C ASN A 172 11.98 -23.73 22.29
N ASN A 173 11.69 -23.87 20.99
CA ASN A 173 10.64 -23.12 20.27
C ASN A 173 10.67 -21.61 20.54
N THR A 174 11.84 -20.97 20.42
CA THR A 174 12.02 -19.54 20.70
C THR A 174 12.73 -18.77 19.58
N ALA A 175 12.47 -17.47 19.51
CA ALA A 175 13.15 -16.55 18.60
C ALA A 175 13.68 -15.31 19.34
N THR A 176 14.89 -14.87 19.00
CA THR A 176 15.43 -13.56 19.43
C THR A 176 15.66 -12.69 18.20
N ILE A 177 15.11 -11.48 18.21
CA ILE A 177 15.19 -10.55 17.08
C ILE A 177 16.22 -9.45 17.41
N SER A 178 17.23 -9.31 16.56
CA SER A 178 18.29 -8.32 16.70
C SER A 178 18.34 -7.44 15.46
N MET A 179 18.13 -6.14 15.67
CA MET A 179 18.10 -5.15 14.60
C MET A 179 18.93 -3.93 14.97
N GLN A 180 19.80 -3.52 14.05
CA GLN A 180 20.63 -2.34 14.19
C GLN A 180 20.56 -1.52 12.89
N PHE A 181 20.18 -0.26 13.02
CA PHE A 181 19.96 0.66 11.92
C PHE A 181 20.88 1.87 12.05
N ASP A 182 21.71 2.11 11.04
CA ASP A 182 22.59 3.27 10.96
C ASP A 182 21.98 4.27 9.99
N SER A 183 21.52 5.40 10.51
CA SER A 183 20.85 6.44 9.73
C SER A 183 21.79 7.36 8.95
N GLY A 184 23.08 7.39 9.30
CA GLY A 184 24.00 8.40 8.80
C GLY A 184 23.58 9.82 9.20
N GLU A 185 23.74 10.78 8.28
CA GLU A 185 23.36 12.18 8.47
C GLU A 185 21.99 12.48 7.87
N ARG A 186 21.26 13.40 8.50
CA ARG A 186 20.01 13.92 7.97
C ARG A 186 20.30 14.97 6.91
N TYR A 187 19.78 14.75 5.71
CA TYR A 187 19.84 15.76 4.66
C TYR A 187 18.98 16.97 5.01
N ARG A 188 19.29 18.10 4.38
CA ARG A 188 18.59 19.37 4.52
C ARG A 188 18.02 19.81 3.17
N LEU A 189 16.91 20.52 3.21
CA LEU A 189 16.34 21.20 2.04
C LEU A 189 17.15 22.47 1.76
N GLY A 190 17.58 22.62 0.51
CA GLY A 190 18.31 23.78 0.04
C GLY A 190 17.41 24.85 -0.59
N ALA A 191 18.03 25.70 -1.40
CA ALA A 191 17.31 26.76 -2.10
C ALA A 191 16.27 26.20 -3.09
N VAL A 192 15.11 26.86 -3.13
CA VAL A 192 14.05 26.58 -4.10
C VAL A 192 14.26 27.41 -5.37
N SER A 193 14.25 26.74 -6.52
CA SER A 193 14.35 27.37 -7.84
C SER A 193 13.07 27.14 -8.65
N PHE A 194 12.55 28.19 -9.28
CA PHE A 194 11.34 28.12 -10.10
C PHE A 194 11.70 28.30 -11.57
N LYS A 195 11.35 27.34 -12.43
CA LYS A 195 11.56 27.45 -13.88
C LYS A 195 10.45 28.28 -14.52
N THR A 196 10.85 29.34 -15.24
CA THR A 196 9.98 30.24 -16.01
C THR A 196 8.76 30.75 -15.21
N PRO A 197 8.97 31.50 -14.11
CA PRO A 197 7.87 31.88 -13.22
C PRO A 197 6.92 32.86 -13.93
N PRO A 198 5.62 32.54 -14.03
CA PRO A 198 4.61 33.41 -14.63
C PRO A 198 4.06 34.46 -13.64
N VAL A 199 4.59 34.45 -12.42
CA VAL A 199 4.17 35.22 -11.24
C VAL A 199 5.42 35.78 -10.56
N SER A 200 5.30 36.83 -9.75
CA SER A 200 6.45 37.45 -9.09
C SER A 200 7.19 36.45 -8.19
N LYS A 201 8.53 36.53 -8.16
CA LYS A 201 9.36 35.65 -7.30
C LYS A 201 9.01 35.81 -5.83
N LEU A 202 8.64 37.03 -5.42
CA LEU A 202 8.26 37.34 -4.05
C LEU A 202 7.02 36.53 -3.63
N LEU A 203 5.98 36.48 -4.47
CA LEU A 203 4.79 35.68 -4.18
C LEU A 203 5.11 34.18 -4.11
N LEU A 204 5.94 33.68 -5.03
CA LEU A 204 6.37 32.28 -5.03
C LEU A 204 7.13 31.90 -3.75
N HIS A 205 7.99 32.79 -3.25
CA HIS A 205 8.71 32.56 -1.99
C HIS A 205 7.78 32.48 -0.78
N HIS A 206 6.65 33.21 -0.75
CA HIS A 206 5.65 33.09 0.33
C HIS A 206 4.91 31.75 0.34
N LEU A 207 4.93 31.00 -0.77
CA LEU A 207 4.34 29.67 -0.86
C LEU A 207 5.31 28.55 -0.42
N VAL A 208 6.59 28.87 -0.18
CA VAL A 208 7.58 27.91 0.31
C VAL A 208 7.46 27.74 1.83
N PRO A 209 7.15 26.53 2.34
CA PRO A 209 6.89 26.32 3.76
C PRO A 209 8.16 26.14 4.61
N PHE A 210 9.35 26.31 4.03
CA PHE A 210 10.62 26.09 4.70
C PHE A 210 11.68 27.10 4.23
N LYS A 211 12.80 27.14 4.97
CA LYS A 211 13.99 27.92 4.60
C LYS A 211 15.10 26.96 4.15
N PRO A 212 16.08 27.43 3.35
CA PRO A 212 17.27 26.65 3.09
C PRO A 212 17.97 26.25 4.40
N GLY A 213 18.48 25.03 4.47
CA GLY A 213 19.07 24.43 5.66
C GLY A 213 18.05 23.76 6.60
N THR A 214 16.73 23.85 6.35
CA THR A 214 15.74 23.09 7.13
C THR A 214 15.98 21.59 6.95
N PRO A 215 15.97 20.76 8.02
CA PRO A 215 16.07 19.31 7.89
C PRO A 215 15.04 18.77 6.90
N TYR A 216 15.45 17.81 6.06
CA TYR A 216 14.58 17.27 5.03
C TYR A 216 13.37 16.59 5.69
N ASP A 217 12.20 16.88 5.13
CA ASP A 217 10.95 16.23 5.47
C ASP A 217 10.08 16.17 4.21
N ALA A 218 9.67 14.97 3.82
CA ALA A 218 8.83 14.78 2.65
C ALA A 218 7.49 15.53 2.76
N SER A 219 6.98 15.75 3.98
CA SER A 219 5.77 16.54 4.21
C SER A 219 5.93 18.00 3.80
N LEU A 220 7.13 18.58 3.91
CA LEU A 220 7.42 19.95 3.48
C LEU A 220 7.40 20.08 1.94
N ILE A 221 7.87 19.06 1.23
CA ILE A 221 7.76 18.99 -0.24
C ILE A 221 6.29 18.87 -0.66
N MET A 222 5.53 18.00 0.01
CA MET A 222 4.09 17.88 -0.22
C MET A 222 3.34 19.18 0.08
N GLN A 223 3.70 19.87 1.17
CA GLN A 223 3.11 21.14 1.55
C GLN A 223 3.43 22.25 0.54
N LEU A 224 4.66 22.30 0.01
CA LEU A 224 5.01 23.23 -1.07
C LEU A 224 4.16 22.97 -2.31
N ASN A 225 4.03 21.70 -2.73
CA ASN A 225 3.19 21.32 -3.85
C ASN A 225 1.72 21.71 -3.63
N LYS A 226 1.20 21.47 -2.42
CA LYS A 226 -0.15 21.86 -2.01
C LYS A 226 -0.35 23.38 -2.04
N ASN A 227 0.53 24.16 -1.42
CA ASN A 227 0.48 25.62 -1.41
C ASN A 227 0.43 26.20 -2.84
N LEU A 228 1.22 25.62 -3.75
CA LEU A 228 1.23 26.03 -5.16
C LEU A 228 -0.08 25.66 -5.87
N LEU A 229 -0.60 24.45 -5.71
CA LEU A 229 -1.87 24.05 -6.33
C LEU A 229 -3.07 24.82 -5.79
N ASP A 230 -3.15 24.99 -4.48
CA ASP A 230 -4.27 25.65 -3.82
C ASP A 230 -4.24 27.19 -4.02
N SER A 231 -3.12 27.74 -4.52
CA SER A 231 -3.09 29.14 -4.99
C SER A 231 -3.99 29.39 -6.21
N HIS A 232 -4.40 28.32 -6.91
CA HIS A 232 -5.16 28.35 -8.17
C HIS A 232 -4.48 29.08 -9.33
N TYR A 233 -3.22 29.53 -9.18
CA TYR A 233 -2.46 30.17 -10.26
C TYR A 233 -1.96 29.16 -11.31
N PHE A 234 -1.76 27.91 -10.89
CA PHE A 234 -1.12 26.88 -11.70
C PHE A 234 -2.10 25.74 -12.00
N LYS A 235 -2.09 25.27 -13.26
CA LYS A 235 -2.79 24.04 -13.66
C LYS A 235 -1.98 22.79 -13.29
N SER A 236 -0.66 22.91 -13.31
CA SER A 236 0.26 21.81 -13.03
C SER A 236 1.44 22.34 -12.24
N VAL A 237 1.83 21.57 -11.22
CA VAL A 237 2.97 21.81 -10.35
C VAL A 237 3.77 20.52 -10.27
N GLU A 238 5.08 20.61 -10.42
CA GLU A 238 5.99 19.50 -10.20
C GLU A 238 7.13 20.00 -9.33
N VAL A 239 7.30 19.38 -8.16
CA VAL A 239 8.35 19.70 -7.19
C VAL A 239 9.33 18.54 -7.17
N LEU A 240 10.59 18.82 -7.51
CA LEU A 240 11.68 17.85 -7.57
C LEU A 240 12.73 18.19 -6.51
N ALA A 241 13.10 17.20 -5.71
CA ALA A 241 14.19 17.31 -4.73
C ALA A 241 15.16 16.12 -4.93
N PRO A 242 15.93 16.11 -6.03
CA PRO A 242 16.77 14.97 -6.38
C PRO A 242 17.97 14.85 -5.44
N GLN A 243 18.11 13.68 -4.79
CA GLN A 243 19.21 13.39 -3.87
C GLN A 243 20.57 13.48 -4.57
N GLU A 244 20.65 13.11 -5.84
CA GLU A 244 21.89 13.09 -6.63
C GLU A 244 22.45 14.48 -6.89
N ALA A 245 21.62 15.52 -6.74
CA ALA A 245 22.03 16.91 -6.83
C ALA A 245 22.47 17.50 -5.48
N ALA A 246 22.49 16.70 -4.42
CA ALA A 246 22.86 17.17 -3.09
C ALA A 246 24.34 17.56 -3.03
N VAL A 247 24.63 18.68 -2.38
CA VAL A 247 25.99 19.11 -2.04
C VAL A 247 26.05 19.29 -0.53
N GLN A 248 26.98 18.61 0.14
CA GLN A 248 27.13 18.67 1.60
C GLN A 248 25.83 18.34 2.37
N HIS A 249 25.13 17.29 1.94
CA HIS A 249 23.82 16.87 2.47
C HIS A 249 22.71 17.92 2.33
N GLU A 250 22.85 18.90 1.43
CA GLU A 250 21.80 19.88 1.12
C GLU A 250 21.22 19.63 -0.27
N ILE A 251 19.90 19.37 -0.35
CA ILE A 251 19.18 19.02 -1.58
C ILE A 251 18.54 20.26 -2.19
N PRO A 252 18.95 20.70 -3.39
CA PRO A 252 18.27 21.78 -4.07
C PRO A 252 16.86 21.36 -4.49
N VAL A 253 15.89 22.27 -4.35
CA VAL A 253 14.50 22.01 -4.74
C VAL A 253 14.21 22.74 -6.04
N GLN A 254 13.74 22.01 -7.05
CA GLN A 254 13.36 22.55 -8.35
C GLN A 254 11.85 22.46 -8.53
N VAL A 255 11.23 23.56 -8.95
CA VAL A 255 9.79 23.64 -9.15
C VAL A 255 9.51 24.00 -10.60
N ASN A 256 8.80 23.13 -11.30
CA ASN A 256 8.27 23.36 -12.63
C ASN A 256 6.79 23.76 -12.53
N LEU A 257 6.43 24.86 -13.16
CA LEU A 257 5.10 25.46 -13.06
C LEU A 257 4.46 25.62 -14.44
N VAL A 258 3.17 25.30 -14.54
CA VAL A 258 2.35 25.59 -15.72
C VAL A 258 1.14 26.42 -15.30
N VAL A 259 0.98 27.61 -15.88
CA VAL A 259 -0.12 28.54 -15.56
C VAL A 259 -1.47 27.91 -15.85
N GLY A 260 -2.44 28.20 -14.98
CA GLY A 260 -3.85 27.93 -15.21
C GLY A 260 -4.44 28.66 -16.41
N LYS A 261 -5.69 28.32 -16.76
CA LYS A 261 -6.45 29.17 -17.70
C LYS A 261 -6.69 30.52 -17.05
N ARG A 262 -6.60 31.59 -17.85
CA ARG A 262 -6.82 32.97 -17.36
C ARG A 262 -8.24 33.20 -16.86
N ASN A 263 -9.22 32.51 -17.42
CA ASN A 263 -10.62 32.63 -17.06
C ASN A 263 -11.20 31.23 -16.84
N ASN A 264 -11.88 31.07 -15.72
CA ASN A 264 -12.66 29.89 -15.38
C ASN A 264 -14.13 30.28 -15.39
N MET A 265 -14.97 29.41 -15.95
CA MET A 265 -16.41 29.60 -16.01
C MET A 265 -17.11 28.29 -15.64
N ALA A 266 -18.11 28.39 -14.78
CA ALA A 266 -18.97 27.28 -14.40
C ALA A 266 -20.43 27.73 -14.43
N VAL A 267 -21.30 26.88 -14.95
CA VAL A 267 -22.76 27.08 -14.95
C VAL A 267 -23.39 25.88 -14.27
N GLY A 268 -24.35 26.13 -13.38
CA GLY A 268 -25.03 25.11 -12.60
C GLY A 268 -26.55 25.22 -12.71
N LEU A 269 -27.22 24.06 -12.73
CA LEU A 269 -28.66 23.94 -12.64
C LEU A 269 -28.99 23.06 -11.42
N GLY A 270 -29.99 23.46 -10.64
CA GLY A 270 -30.42 22.71 -9.46
C GLY A 270 -31.92 22.85 -9.21
N TYR A 271 -32.45 22.00 -8.33
CA TYR A 271 -33.83 22.05 -7.89
C TYR A 271 -33.91 21.62 -6.44
N ALA A 272 -34.66 22.36 -5.61
CA ALA A 272 -35.01 21.94 -4.26
C ALA A 272 -36.50 22.17 -4.02
N THR A 273 -37.12 21.38 -3.15
CA THR A 273 -38.59 21.40 -2.93
C THR A 273 -39.10 22.71 -2.35
N ASP A 274 -38.28 23.37 -1.55
CA ASP A 274 -38.54 24.64 -0.85
C ASP A 274 -38.06 25.87 -1.64
N ILE A 275 -37.02 25.74 -2.46
CA ILE A 275 -36.41 26.84 -3.22
C ILE A 275 -36.91 26.88 -4.68
N GLY A 276 -37.29 25.73 -5.25
CA GLY A 276 -37.61 25.57 -6.67
C GLY A 276 -36.38 25.44 -7.57
N PRO A 277 -36.50 25.71 -8.88
CA PRO A 277 -35.38 25.66 -9.81
C PRO A 277 -34.34 26.76 -9.50
N ARG A 278 -33.06 26.42 -9.63
CA ARG A 278 -31.92 27.30 -9.38
C ARG A 278 -30.98 27.27 -10.59
N VAL A 279 -30.57 28.45 -11.02
CA VAL A 279 -29.50 28.65 -12.02
C VAL A 279 -28.36 29.38 -11.35
N SER A 280 -27.13 28.91 -11.54
CA SER A 280 -25.93 29.61 -11.08
C SER A 280 -24.92 29.76 -12.21
N ALA A 281 -24.15 30.85 -12.15
CA ALA A 281 -23.00 31.09 -13.01
C ALA A 281 -21.86 31.68 -12.18
N ASN A 282 -20.69 31.08 -12.27
CA ASN A 282 -19.44 31.60 -11.69
C ASN A 282 -18.48 31.92 -12.84
N TRP A 283 -17.91 33.12 -12.82
CA TRP A 283 -16.76 33.49 -13.63
C TRP A 283 -15.64 33.94 -12.71
N SER A 284 -14.43 33.42 -12.89
CA SER A 284 -13.28 33.81 -12.09
C SER A 284 -12.01 33.91 -12.92
N ARG A 285 -11.13 34.80 -12.48
CA ARG A 285 -9.77 34.97 -12.98
C ARG A 285 -8.80 34.86 -11.81
N PRO A 286 -8.24 33.66 -11.57
CA PRO A 286 -7.37 33.39 -10.42
C PRO A 286 -6.07 34.20 -10.43
N LEU A 287 -5.58 34.57 -11.62
CA LEU A 287 -4.38 35.40 -11.77
C LEU A 287 -4.68 36.60 -12.70
N LEU A 288 -4.93 37.76 -12.07
CA LEU A 288 -5.16 39.03 -12.76
C LEU A 288 -3.85 39.78 -13.01
N THR A 289 -2.98 39.84 -12.00
CA THR A 289 -1.67 40.53 -12.02
C THR A 289 -0.54 39.57 -11.65
N GLN A 290 0.72 39.97 -11.88
CA GLN A 290 1.89 39.19 -11.47
C GLN A 290 2.07 39.11 -9.94
N ASP A 291 1.39 39.98 -9.19
CA ASP A 291 1.40 39.99 -7.73
C ASP A 291 0.32 39.09 -7.12
N GLY A 292 -0.43 38.36 -7.93
CA GLY A 292 -1.37 37.34 -7.45
C GLY A 292 -2.79 37.84 -7.19
N HIS A 293 -3.14 39.05 -7.64
CA HIS A 293 -4.51 39.56 -7.49
C HIS A 293 -5.49 38.64 -8.24
N SER A 294 -6.69 38.46 -7.71
CA SER A 294 -7.73 37.65 -8.35
C SER A 294 -9.09 38.34 -8.31
N VAL A 295 -9.96 37.97 -9.25
CA VAL A 295 -11.33 38.47 -9.32
C VAL A 295 -12.30 37.32 -9.59
N ALA A 296 -13.46 37.34 -8.94
CA ALA A 296 -14.55 36.40 -9.15
C ALA A 296 -15.89 37.12 -9.19
N ILE A 297 -16.81 36.62 -10.00
CA ILE A 297 -18.19 37.05 -10.10
C ILE A 297 -19.08 35.82 -9.99
N ASP A 298 -19.95 35.82 -8.98
CA ASP A 298 -20.87 34.76 -8.64
C ASP A 298 -22.30 35.26 -8.82
N THR A 299 -23.05 34.60 -9.70
CA THR A 299 -24.43 34.94 -10.01
C THR A 299 -25.33 33.75 -9.70
N GLN A 300 -26.43 33.97 -9.01
CA GLN A 300 -27.43 32.94 -8.71
C GLN A 300 -28.85 33.51 -8.83
N PHE A 301 -29.73 32.72 -9.43
CA PHE A 301 -31.15 33.04 -9.56
C PHE A 301 -32.01 31.83 -9.17
N SER A 302 -33.02 32.05 -8.34
CA SER A 302 -34.12 31.13 -8.00
C SER A 302 -35.42 31.93 -7.74
N PRO A 303 -36.60 31.29 -7.68
CA PRO A 303 -37.87 31.97 -7.39
C PRO A 303 -37.89 32.82 -6.12
N ILE A 304 -37.14 32.40 -5.08
CA ILE A 304 -37.16 33.05 -3.77
C ILE A 304 -35.87 33.85 -3.46
N GLN A 305 -34.80 33.67 -4.24
CA GLN A 305 -33.51 34.34 -3.99
C GLN A 305 -32.76 34.64 -5.29
N SER A 306 -32.26 35.87 -5.41
CA SER A 306 -31.36 36.29 -6.50
C SER A 306 -30.17 37.05 -5.92
N SER A 307 -28.96 36.70 -6.34
CA SER A 307 -27.74 37.34 -5.84
C SER A 307 -26.69 37.47 -6.93
N ILE A 308 -25.98 38.59 -6.92
CA ILE A 308 -24.78 38.83 -7.69
C ILE A 308 -23.71 39.30 -6.71
N GLN A 309 -22.58 38.60 -6.67
CA GLN A 309 -21.44 38.93 -5.82
C GLN A 309 -20.21 39.10 -6.69
N ALA A 310 -19.44 40.15 -6.44
CA ALA A 310 -18.14 40.37 -7.07
C ALA A 310 -17.07 40.46 -5.97
N THR A 311 -16.01 39.68 -6.10
CA THR A 311 -14.95 39.57 -5.12
C THR A 311 -13.63 39.91 -5.78
N TYR A 312 -12.84 40.78 -5.15
CA TYR A 312 -11.47 41.13 -5.57
C TYR A 312 -10.51 40.85 -4.43
N ASN A 313 -9.54 39.96 -4.65
CA ASN A 313 -8.58 39.56 -3.61
C ASN A 313 -7.19 40.10 -3.92
N ILE A 314 -6.55 40.67 -2.89
CA ILE A 314 -5.15 41.13 -2.91
C ILE A 314 -4.38 40.32 -1.87
N PRO A 315 -3.45 39.44 -2.27
CA PRO A 315 -2.65 38.70 -1.31
C PRO A 315 -1.63 39.62 -0.63
N LEU A 316 -1.75 39.81 0.68
CA LEU A 316 -0.78 40.57 1.50
C LEU A 316 0.38 39.68 1.99
N SER A 317 0.11 38.38 2.11
CA SER A 317 1.03 37.28 2.42
C SER A 317 0.45 35.99 1.82
N ASN A 318 0.91 34.79 2.22
CA ASN A 318 0.41 33.50 1.70
C ASN A 318 -1.12 33.55 1.46
N PRO A 319 -1.62 33.43 0.22
CA PRO A 319 -3.04 33.63 -0.14
C PRO A 319 -4.02 32.65 0.52
N GLN A 320 -3.51 31.75 1.37
CA GLN A 320 -4.21 30.71 2.10
C GLN A 320 -4.41 31.03 3.59
N LEU A 321 -3.85 32.15 4.09
CA LEU A 321 -4.01 32.64 5.47
C LEU A 321 -5.08 33.75 5.55
#